data_AF-M0FJQ1-F1
#
_entry.id   AF-M0FJQ1-F1
#
_cell.length_a   1.000
_cell.length_b   1.000
_cell.length_c   1.000
_cell.angle_alpha   90.00
_cell.angle_beta   90.00
_cell.angle_gamma   90.00
#
_symmetry.space_group_name_H-M   'P 1'
#
loop_
_entity.id
_entity.type
_entity.pdbx_description
1 polymer ?
#
loop_
_entity_poly.entity_id
_entity_poly.type
_entity_poly.pdbx_seq_one_letter_code
_entity_poly.pdbx_strand_id
1 'polypeptide(L)'
;MSTTEAVERESEPDADDRWVSVRDMPPSAKLVAKILDYEDTLTQSQIAEESLLPPRTVRYALSRLEDEGAVDSRFSFSDARKRLYTLNI
;
A
#
# COMPACT_ATOMS: atom_id res chain seq x y z
N MET A 1 14.96 35.91 11.68
CA MET A 1 15.61 34.93 10.79
C MET A 1 15.95 33.73 11.65
N SER A 2 15.01 32.80 11.81
CA SER A 2 15.26 31.57 12.58
C SER A 2 15.56 30.45 11.60
N THR A 3 16.76 29.93 11.70
CA THR A 3 17.24 28.75 10.98
C THR A 3 16.35 27.57 11.35
N THR A 4 15.49 27.15 10.43
CA THR A 4 14.88 25.83 10.52
C THR A 4 15.97 24.85 10.10
N GLU A 5 16.59 24.24 11.11
CA GLU A 5 17.46 23.09 10.98
C GLU A 5 16.70 22.04 10.17
N ALA A 6 17.08 21.89 8.90
CA ALA A 6 16.61 20.81 8.07
C ALA A 6 17.14 19.52 8.70
N VAL A 7 16.22 18.71 9.21
CA VAL A 7 16.53 17.36 9.69
C VAL A 7 16.92 16.53 8.47
N GLU A 8 18.20 16.57 8.13
CA GLU A 8 18.86 15.56 7.31
C GLU A 8 18.93 14.28 8.17
N ARG A 9 17.85 13.50 8.15
CA ARG A 9 17.93 12.08 8.49
C ARG A 9 18.43 11.36 7.26
N GLU A 10 19.74 11.40 7.05
CA GLU A 10 20.43 10.36 6.31
C GLU A 10 20.42 9.10 7.19
N SER A 11 19.27 8.42 7.24
CA SER A 11 19.18 7.09 7.83
C SER A 11 19.83 6.13 6.85
N GLU A 12 20.94 5.52 7.26
CA GLU A 12 21.51 4.32 6.62
C GLU A 12 20.37 3.37 6.24
N PRO A 13 20.43 2.66 5.09
CA PRO A 13 19.40 1.72 4.74
C PRO A 13 19.39 0.63 5.81
N ASP A 14 18.43 0.71 6.74
CA ASP A 14 18.07 -0.39 7.60
C ASP A 14 17.81 -1.56 6.66
N ALA A 15 18.70 -2.57 6.71
CA ALA A 15 18.60 -3.77 5.88
C ALA A 15 17.30 -4.57 6.15
N ASP A 16 16.49 -4.11 7.11
CA ASP A 16 15.22 -4.66 7.55
C ASP A 16 14.04 -3.69 7.30
N ASP A 17 14.20 -2.65 6.48
CA ASP A 17 13.04 -1.82 6.09
C ASP A 17 12.10 -2.59 5.16
N ARG A 18 11.09 -3.21 5.76
CA ARG A 18 10.04 -3.91 5.02
C ARG A 18 9.33 -3.04 3.98
N TRP A 19 9.38 -1.71 4.07
CA TRP A 19 8.72 -0.81 3.12
C TRP A 19 9.52 -0.49 1.86
N VAL A 20 10.69 -1.10 1.63
CA VAL A 20 11.55 -0.83 0.48
C VAL A 20 10.79 -0.91 -0.86
N SER A 21 9.97 -1.93 -1.08
CA SER A 21 9.18 -2.11 -2.32
C SER A 21 8.11 -1.02 -2.51
N VAL A 22 7.72 -0.31 -1.45
CA VAL A 22 6.64 0.68 -1.47
C VAL A 22 7.18 2.13 -1.43
N ARG A 23 8.43 2.36 -1.03
CA ARG A 23 9.01 3.72 -0.85
C ARG A 23 8.84 4.62 -2.07
N ASP A 24 9.18 4.09 -3.24
CA ASP A 24 9.17 4.82 -4.52
C ASP A 24 7.80 4.79 -5.24
N MET A 25 6.79 4.19 -4.61
CA MET A 25 5.46 4.10 -5.19
C MET A 25 4.71 5.44 -5.16
N PRO A 26 3.74 5.66 -6.07
CA PRO A 26 2.86 6.82 -6.04
C PRO A 26 2.12 6.96 -4.70
N PRO A 27 1.74 8.17 -4.27
CA PRO A 27 1.07 8.39 -2.98
C PRO A 27 -0.18 7.54 -2.76
N SER A 28 -0.97 7.30 -3.81
CA SER A 28 -2.16 6.45 -3.72
C SER A 28 -1.82 4.99 -3.41
N ALA A 29 -0.75 4.44 -4.01
CA ALA A 29 -0.29 3.09 -3.73
C ALA A 29 0.27 2.97 -2.31
N LYS A 30 1.05 3.97 -1.86
CA LYS A 30 1.54 4.01 -0.47
C LYS A 30 0.41 4.03 0.55
N LEU A 31 -0.65 4.81 0.29
CA LEU A 31 -1.83 4.83 1.14
C LEU A 31 -2.55 3.47 1.18
N VAL A 32 -2.75 2.83 0.03
CA VAL A 32 -3.38 1.49 -0.04
C VAL A 32 -2.56 0.46 0.72
N ALA A 33 -1.24 0.45 0.54
CA ALA A 33 -0.35 -0.44 1.27
C ALA A 33 -0.42 -0.20 2.78
N LYS A 34 -0.52 1.07 3.20
CA LYS A 34 -0.67 1.42 4.62
C LYS A 34 -2.01 0.99 5.23
N ILE A 35 -3.08 0.98 4.44
CA ILE A 35 -4.38 0.48 4.87
C ILE A 35 -4.36 -1.04 5.01
N LEU A 36 -3.77 -1.75 4.05
CA LEU A 36 -3.61 -3.20 4.13
C LEU A 36 -2.72 -3.63 5.31
N ASP A 37 -1.74 -2.82 5.67
CA ASP A 37 -0.94 -3.01 6.89
C ASP A 37 -1.75 -2.90 8.20
N TYR A 38 -2.85 -2.14 8.18
CA TYR A 38 -3.68 -1.92 9.36
C TYR A 38 -4.86 -2.91 9.44
N GLU A 39 -5.46 -3.24 8.29
CA GLU A 39 -6.67 -4.07 8.18
C GLU A 39 -6.40 -5.54 7.78
N ASP A 40 -5.12 -5.90 7.61
CA ASP A 40 -4.59 -7.17 7.11
C ASP A 40 -5.04 -7.55 5.68
N THR A 41 -6.33 -7.80 5.49
CA THR A 41 -6.88 -8.35 4.24
C THR A 41 -8.23 -7.73 3.90
N LEU A 42 -8.29 -7.07 2.73
CA LEU A 42 -9.49 -6.39 2.28
C LEU A 42 -9.84 -6.71 0.83
N THR A 43 -11.12 -6.59 0.49
CA THR A 43 -11.55 -6.53 -0.91
C THR A 43 -11.26 -5.17 -1.52
N GLN A 44 -11.17 -5.10 -2.86
CA GLN A 44 -11.00 -3.83 -3.56
C GLN A 44 -12.03 -2.76 -3.17
N SER A 45 -13.30 -3.16 -2.95
CA SER A 45 -14.35 -2.23 -2.55
C SER A 45 -14.15 -1.68 -1.13
N GLN A 46 -13.73 -2.53 -0.19
CA GLN A 46 -13.42 -2.09 1.17
C GLN A 46 -12.22 -1.16 1.19
N ILE A 47 -11.17 -1.46 0.42
CA ILE A 47 -10.01 -0.57 0.29
C ILE A 47 -10.45 0.82 -0.21
N ALA A 48 -11.37 0.88 -1.18
CA ALA A 48 -11.89 2.16 -1.68
C ALA A 48 -12.70 2.92 -0.62
N GLU A 49 -13.45 2.21 0.21
CA GLU A 49 -14.21 2.79 1.32
C GLU A 49 -13.27 3.35 2.39
N GLU A 50 -12.30 2.56 2.85
CA GLU A 50 -11.36 2.98 3.90
C GLU A 50 -10.39 4.06 3.42
N SER A 51 -9.93 3.99 2.17
CA SER A 51 -8.98 4.97 1.64
C SER A 51 -9.64 6.26 1.18
N LEU A 52 -10.99 6.29 1.07
CA LEU A 52 -11.76 7.36 0.42
C LEU A 52 -11.28 7.69 -1.00
N LEU A 53 -10.63 6.72 -1.68
CA LEU A 53 -10.13 6.92 -3.04
C LEU A 53 -11.20 6.44 -4.03
N PRO A 54 -11.29 7.07 -5.21
CA PRO A 54 -12.12 6.54 -6.28
C PRO A 54 -11.72 5.09 -6.62
N PRO A 55 -12.69 4.18 -6.92
CA PRO A 55 -12.38 2.78 -7.19
C PRO A 55 -11.38 2.54 -8.33
N ARG A 56 -11.31 3.45 -9.31
CA ARG A 56 -10.30 3.40 -10.39
C ARG A 56 -8.89 3.65 -9.87
N THR A 57 -8.73 4.56 -8.91
CA THR A 57 -7.44 4.85 -8.27
C THR A 57 -6.98 3.68 -7.41
N VAL A 58 -7.89 3.05 -6.67
CA VAL A 58 -7.58 1.83 -5.93
C VAL A 58 -7.16 0.70 -6.86
N ARG A 59 -7.86 0.51 -7.99
CA ARG A 59 -7.47 -0.48 -8.99
C ARG A 59 -6.03 -0.27 -9.46
N TYR A 60 -5.72 0.96 -9.84
CA TYR A 60 -4.38 1.33 -10.30
C TYR A 60 -3.31 1.13 -9.22
N ALA A 61 -3.61 1.52 -7.98
CA ALA A 61 -2.73 1.31 -6.84
C ALA A 61 -2.45 -0.17 -6.57
N LEU A 62 -3.49 -1.01 -6.56
CA LEU A 62 -3.34 -2.45 -6.36
C LEU A 62 -2.55 -3.10 -7.50
N SER A 63 -2.83 -2.77 -8.76
CA SER A 63 -2.03 -3.29 -9.88
C SER A 63 -0.55 -2.93 -9.75
N ARG A 64 -0.22 -1.69 -9.37
CA ARG A 64 1.17 -1.26 -9.13
C ARG A 64 1.84 -2.04 -7.99
N LEU A 65 1.11 -2.28 -6.90
CA LEU A 65 1.63 -3.01 -5.75
C LEU A 65 1.80 -4.50 -6.05
N GLU A 66 0.89 -5.11 -6.82
CA GLU A 66 1.01 -6.48 -7.31
C GLU A 66 2.21 -6.63 -8.27
N ASP A 67 2.42 -5.67 -9.18
CA ASP A 67 3.54 -5.68 -10.12
C ASP A 67 4.91 -5.65 -9.40
N GLU A 68 5.00 -4.97 -8.26
CA GLU A 68 6.20 -4.93 -7.40
C GLU A 68 6.25 -6.09 -6.39
N GLY A 69 5.22 -6.94 -6.35
CA GLY A 69 5.12 -8.03 -5.38
C GLY A 69 4.89 -7.60 -3.93
N ALA A 70 4.54 -6.33 -3.69
CA ALA A 70 4.26 -5.79 -2.35
C ALA A 70 2.88 -6.21 -1.81
N VAL A 71 1.98 -6.70 -2.67
CA VAL A 71 0.63 -7.17 -2.30
C VAL A 71 0.34 -8.47 -3.03
N ASP A 72 -0.20 -9.43 -2.28
CA ASP A 72 -0.76 -10.67 -2.82
C ASP A 72 -2.27 -10.55 -3.00
N SER A 73 -2.82 -11.30 -3.97
CA SER A 73 -4.26 -11.40 -4.13
C SER A 73 -4.77 -12.81 -4.38
N ARG A 74 -5.92 -13.12 -3.78
CA ARG A 74 -6.58 -14.43 -3.87
C ARG A 74 -8.08 -14.27 -4.05
N PHE A 75 -8.75 -15.31 -4.56
CA PHE A 75 -10.21 -15.32 -4.62
C PHE A 75 -10.82 -15.34 -3.21
N SER A 76 -11.91 -14.58 -3.03
CA SER A 76 -12.69 -14.68 -1.81
C SER A 76 -13.44 -16.01 -1.77
N PHE A 77 -13.43 -16.68 -0.62
CA PHE A 77 -14.24 -17.87 -0.39
C PHE A 77 -15.74 -17.58 -0.37
N SER A 78 -16.16 -16.38 0.05
CA SER A 78 -17.58 -16.00 0.14
C SER A 78 -18.18 -15.59 -1.21
N ASP A 79 -17.36 -15.04 -2.11
CA ASP A 79 -17.74 -14.71 -3.50
C ASP A 79 -16.49 -14.78 -4.38
N ALA A 80 -16.35 -15.87 -5.14
CA ALA A 80 -15.17 -16.12 -5.97
C ALA A 80 -14.94 -15.07 -7.08
N ARG A 81 -15.91 -14.19 -7.35
CA ARG A 81 -15.73 -13.06 -8.28
C ARG A 81 -14.94 -11.91 -7.65
N LYS A 82 -14.87 -11.86 -6.32
CA LYS A 82 -14.11 -10.85 -5.58
C LYS A 82 -12.71 -11.37 -5.30
N ARG A 83 -11.74 -10.45 -5.34
CA ARG A 83 -10.38 -10.69 -4.86
C ARG A 83 -10.21 -10.06 -3.48
N LEU A 84 -9.49 -10.77 -2.62
CA LEU A 84 -8.94 -10.28 -1.37
C LEU A 84 -7.47 -9.95 -1.60
N TYR A 85 -7.03 -8.83 -1.07
CA TYR A 85 -5.67 -8.32 -1.16
C TYR A 85 -5.06 -8.29 0.23
N THR A 86 -3.81 -8.73 0.34
CA THR A 86 -3.05 -8.79 1.59
C THR A 86 -1.66 -8.23 1.33
N LEU A 87 -1.12 -7.47 2.29
CA LEU A 87 0.23 -6.96 2.18
C LEU A 87 1.26 -8.11 2.25
N ASN A 88 2.28 -8.06 1.40
CA ASN A 88 3.34 -9.08 1.29
C ASN A 88 4.73 -8.45 1.43
N ILE A 89 4.96 -7.75 2.56
CA ILE A 89 6.24 -7.11 2.89
C ILE A 89 6.61 -7.32 4.36
#